data_AF-A0A971A8P7-F1
#
_entry.id   AF-A0A971A8P7-F1
#
_cell.length_a   1.000
_cell.length_b   1.000
_cell.length_c   1.000
_cell.angle_alpha   90.00
_cell.angle_beta   90.00
_cell.angle_gamma   90.00
#
_symmetry.space_group_name_H-M   'P 1'
#
loop_
_entity.id
_entity.type
_entity.pdbx_description
1 polymer ?
#
loop_
_entity_poly.entity_id
_entity_poly.type
_entity_poly.pdbx_seq_one_letter_code
_entity_poly.pdbx_strand_id
1 'polypeptide(L)'
;MTVSEIITELKSLATEDHLQKMKGFGTDVADAYGVKVPFIRQLAKRVGKYHALAMELRKSNAHEARMMAYMNADYKLITEKGIDACVREFRS
;
A
#
# COMPACT_ATOMS: atom_id res chain seq x y z
N MET A 1 12.71 -1.85 9.10
CA MET A 1 12.18 -2.49 7.88
C MET A 1 12.36 -1.53 6.71
N THR A 2 12.85 -2.02 5.59
CA THR A 2 12.98 -1.29 4.32
C THR A 2 11.78 -1.55 3.41
N VAL A 3 11.65 -0.78 2.32
CA VAL A 3 10.59 -0.98 1.32
C VAL A 3 10.64 -2.39 0.72
N SER A 4 11.83 -2.92 0.41
CA SER A 4 11.98 -4.24 -0.19
C SER A 4 11.56 -5.36 0.75
N GLU A 5 11.87 -5.24 2.05
CA GLU A 5 11.41 -6.18 3.09
C GLU A 5 9.88 -6.17 3.21
N ILE A 6 9.27 -4.99 3.21
CA ILE A 6 7.80 -4.84 3.27
C ILE A 6 7.14 -5.44 2.04
N ILE A 7 7.67 -5.17 0.84
CA ILE A 7 7.14 -5.76 -0.40
C ILE A 7 7.26 -7.28 -0.36
N THR A 8 8.36 -7.81 0.17
CA THR A 8 8.56 -9.26 0.32
C THR A 8 7.54 -9.88 1.28
N GLU A 9 7.29 -9.23 2.43
CA GLU A 9 6.25 -9.68 3.36
C GLU A 9 4.84 -9.57 2.78
N LEU A 10 4.52 -8.49 2.04
CA LEU A 10 3.23 -8.38 1.38
C LEU A 10 3.02 -9.51 0.36
N LYS A 11 4.04 -9.82 -0.45
CA LYS A 11 4.00 -10.93 -1.40
C LYS A 11 3.85 -12.30 -0.73
N SER A 12 4.40 -12.51 0.46
CA SER A 12 4.24 -13.78 1.18
C SER A 12 2.84 -13.96 1.77
N LEU A 13 2.12 -12.86 1.99
CA LEU A 13 0.72 -12.84 2.47
C LEU A 13 -0.31 -12.83 1.33
N ALA A 14 0.16 -12.77 0.08
CA ALA A 14 -0.66 -12.77 -1.12
C ALA A 14 -1.34 -14.12 -1.34
N THR A 15 -2.57 -14.10 -1.83
CA THR A 15 -3.32 -15.31 -2.19
C THR A 15 -4.01 -15.14 -3.53
N GLU A 16 -3.85 -16.13 -4.41
CA GLU A 16 -4.44 -16.12 -5.76
C GLU A 16 -5.97 -16.01 -5.72
N ASP A 17 -6.62 -16.71 -4.79
CA ASP A 17 -8.08 -16.59 -4.57
C ASP A 17 -8.52 -15.15 -4.29
N HIS A 18 -7.74 -14.40 -3.51
CA HIS A 18 -8.07 -13.01 -3.23
C HIS A 18 -7.79 -12.10 -4.44
N LEU A 19 -6.70 -12.32 -5.15
CA LEU A 19 -6.39 -11.60 -6.39
C LEU A 19 -7.50 -11.76 -7.43
N GLN A 20 -8.04 -12.98 -7.59
CA GLN A 20 -9.16 -13.24 -8.50
C GLN A 20 -10.45 -12.56 -8.06
N LYS A 21 -10.74 -12.54 -6.75
CA LYS A 21 -11.88 -11.80 -6.20
C LYS A 21 -11.75 -10.29 -6.42
N MET A 22 -10.53 -9.74 -6.34
CA MET A 22 -10.28 -8.31 -6.60
C MET A 22 -10.63 -7.88 -8.03
N LYS A 23 -10.46 -8.75 -9.02
CA LYS A 23 -10.89 -8.47 -10.40
C LYS A 23 -12.38 -8.16 -10.50
N GLY A 24 -13.19 -8.75 -9.62
CA GLY A 24 -14.63 -8.50 -9.55
C GLY A 24 -15.01 -7.19 -8.86
N PHE A 25 -14.09 -6.49 -8.22
CA PHE A 25 -14.36 -5.24 -7.48
C PHE A 25 -14.17 -3.98 -8.32
N GLY A 26 -13.84 -4.13 -9.62
CA GLY A 26 -13.58 -2.99 -10.50
C GLY A 26 -12.25 -2.29 -10.22
N THR A 27 -11.36 -2.91 -9.44
CA THR A 27 -10.02 -2.41 -9.14
C THR A 27 -9.03 -2.87 -10.21
N ASP A 28 -8.14 -1.97 -10.65
CA ASP A 28 -6.99 -2.36 -11.48
C ASP A 28 -6.07 -3.30 -10.68
N VAL A 29 -6.12 -4.59 -11.02
CA VAL A 29 -5.32 -5.64 -10.39
C VAL A 29 -3.93 -5.78 -11.02
N ALA A 30 -3.57 -4.99 -12.04
CA ALA A 30 -2.29 -5.16 -12.74
C ALA A 30 -1.08 -5.10 -11.79
N ASP A 31 -1.18 -4.26 -10.76
CA ASP A 31 -0.14 -4.10 -9.74
C ASP A 31 -0.54 -4.64 -8.36
N ALA A 32 -1.60 -5.44 -8.26
CA ALA A 32 -2.05 -6.02 -7.01
C ALA A 32 -1.42 -7.38 -6.76
N TYR A 33 -1.06 -7.65 -5.51
CA TYR A 33 -0.57 -8.97 -5.08
C TYR A 33 -1.72 -9.90 -4.66
N GLY A 34 -2.86 -9.36 -4.23
CA GLY A 34 -3.96 -10.14 -3.65
C GLY A 34 -3.79 -10.37 -2.15
N VAL A 35 -3.36 -9.34 -1.40
CA VAL A 35 -3.28 -9.41 0.06
C VAL A 35 -4.56 -8.86 0.68
N LYS A 36 -5.14 -9.60 1.63
CA LYS A 36 -6.33 -9.13 2.34
C LYS A 36 -5.98 -7.95 3.24
N VAL A 37 -6.84 -6.94 3.25
CA VAL A 37 -6.70 -5.72 4.07
C VAL A 37 -6.35 -5.96 5.55
N PRO A 38 -6.90 -6.98 6.26
CA PRO A 38 -6.50 -7.25 7.64
C PRO A 38 -5.01 -7.53 7.82
N PHE A 39 -4.37 -8.22 6.88
CA PHE A 39 -2.94 -8.51 6.93
C PHE A 39 -2.10 -7.26 6.66
N ILE A 40 -2.51 -6.43 5.69
CA ILE A 40 -1.89 -5.12 5.44
C ILE A 40 -1.94 -4.27 6.71
N ARG A 41 -3.09 -4.23 7.40
CA ARG A 41 -3.25 -3.49 8.67
C ARG A 41 -2.36 -4.04 9.78
N GLN A 42 -2.21 -5.36 9.89
CA GLN A 42 -1.33 -5.98 10.88
C GLN A 42 0.14 -5.62 10.61
N LEU A 43 0.57 -5.69 9.35
CA LEU A 43 1.92 -5.31 8.95
C LEU A 43 2.17 -3.82 9.17
N ALA A 44 1.23 -2.95 8.80
CA ALA A 44 1.30 -1.52 9.06
C ALA A 44 1.45 -1.20 10.55
N LYS A 45 0.70 -1.90 11.42
CA LYS A 45 0.85 -1.76 12.88
C LYS A 45 2.22 -2.20 13.39
N ARG A 46 2.79 -3.28 12.84
CA ARG A 46 4.13 -3.77 13.21
C ARG A 46 5.22 -2.78 12.81
N VAL A 47 5.12 -2.20 11.61
CA VAL A 47 6.08 -1.20 11.11
C VAL A 47 5.95 0.14 11.84
N GLY A 48 4.74 0.53 12.25
CA GLY A 48 4.49 1.80 12.93
C GLY A 48 4.50 3.00 11.98
N LYS A 49 4.25 4.20 12.50
CA LYS A 49 4.21 5.42 11.67
C LYS A 49 5.62 5.87 11.31
N TYR A 50 5.90 5.96 10.02
CA TYR A 50 7.19 6.44 9.52
C TYR A 50 7.01 7.10 8.15
N HIS A 51 6.90 8.43 8.15
CA HIS A 51 6.47 9.20 6.98
C HIS A 51 7.41 9.03 5.77
N ALA A 52 8.73 9.00 5.97
CA ALA A 52 9.68 8.82 4.87
C ALA A 52 9.50 7.47 4.15
N LEU A 53 9.42 6.38 4.90
CA LEU A 53 9.14 5.03 4.38
C LEU A 53 7.77 4.95 3.71
N ALA A 54 6.76 5.61 4.27
CA ALA A 54 5.44 5.70 3.64
C ALA A 54 5.51 6.38 2.27
N MET A 55 6.27 7.48 2.12
CA MET A 55 6.44 8.14 0.84
C MET A 55 7.19 7.27 -0.17
N GLU A 56 8.16 6.47 0.27
CA GLU A 56 8.83 5.50 -0.61
C GLU A 56 7.92 4.34 -1.01
N LEU A 57 7.13 3.78 -0.08
CA LEU A 57 6.11 2.77 -0.37
C LEU A 57 5.06 3.30 -1.35
N ARG A 58 4.66 4.57 -1.23
CA ARG A 58 3.70 5.20 -2.15
C ARG A 58 4.22 5.23 -3.59
N LYS A 59 5.52 5.48 -3.77
CA LYS A 59 6.18 5.48 -5.09
C LYS A 59 6.33 4.08 -5.67
N SER A 60 6.16 3.02 -4.88
CA SER A 60 6.11 1.68 -5.42
C SER A 60 4.85 1.50 -6.26
N ASN A 61 4.94 0.76 -7.36
CA ASN A 61 3.79 0.57 -8.22
C ASN A 61 2.73 -0.38 -7.62
N ALA A 62 3.03 -1.03 -6.49
CA ALA A 62 2.18 -2.08 -5.92
C ALA A 62 0.97 -1.52 -5.16
N HIS A 63 -0.22 -2.08 -5.44
CA HIS A 63 -1.49 -1.66 -4.85
C HIS A 63 -1.46 -1.71 -3.32
N GLU A 64 -1.08 -2.86 -2.75
CA GLU A 64 -1.07 -3.07 -1.30
C GLU A 64 0.01 -2.26 -0.59
N ALA A 65 1.14 -2.01 -1.25
CA ALA A 65 2.19 -1.15 -0.72
C ALA A 65 1.73 0.31 -0.63
N ARG A 66 0.98 0.81 -1.64
CA ARG A 66 0.33 2.12 -1.57
C ARG A 66 -0.72 2.18 -0.47
N MET A 67 -1.54 1.14 -0.31
CA MET A 67 -2.48 1.07 0.82
C MET A 67 -1.77 1.18 2.17
N MET A 68 -0.68 0.43 2.34
CA MET A 68 0.15 0.46 3.53
C MET A 68 0.79 1.84 3.74
N ALA A 69 1.28 2.49 2.68
CA ALA A 69 1.83 3.85 2.75
C ALA A 69 0.84 4.82 3.42
N TYR A 70 -0.43 4.80 3.04
CA TYR A 70 -1.45 5.66 3.66
C TYR A 70 -1.71 5.35 5.13
N MET A 71 -1.55 4.09 5.56
CA MET A 71 -1.68 3.70 6.97
C MET A 71 -0.48 4.15 7.82
N ASN A 72 0.72 4.19 7.23
CA ASN A 72 1.97 4.48 7.91
C ASN A 72 2.41 5.95 7.78
N ALA A 73 1.83 6.72 6.87
CA ALA A 73 2.09 8.15 6.71
C ALA A 73 1.60 8.95 7.93
N ASP A 74 2.40 9.94 8.34
CA ASP A 74 1.93 10.97 9.29
C ASP A 74 1.21 12.09 8.53
N TYR A 75 -0.09 12.25 8.81
CA TYR A 75 -0.92 13.31 8.21
C TYR A 75 -0.47 14.71 8.61
N LYS A 76 0.25 14.88 9.72
CA LYS A 76 0.77 16.19 10.13
C LYS A 76 1.95 16.65 9.28
N LEU A 77 2.59 15.72 8.56
CA LEU A 77 3.76 15.98 7.73
C LEU A 77 3.42 16.04 6.24
N ILE A 78 2.17 15.76 5.84
CA ILE A 78 1.77 15.86 4.45
C ILE A 78 1.53 17.33 4.08
N THR A 79 2.10 17.75 2.95
CA THR A 79 1.89 19.09 2.39
C THR A 79 0.72 19.07 1.41
N GLU A 80 0.17 20.24 1.08
CA GLU A 80 -0.85 20.39 0.04
C GLU A 80 -0.41 19.76 -1.30
N LYS A 81 0.83 20.03 -1.73
CA LYS A 81 1.43 19.39 -2.91
C LYS A 81 1.51 17.86 -2.77
N GLY A 82 1.74 17.37 -1.55
CA GLY A 82 1.74 15.94 -1.25
C GLY A 82 0.36 15.31 -1.40
N ILE A 83 -0.70 16.02 -1.00
CA ILE A 83 -2.10 15.63 -1.18
C ILE A 83 -2.46 15.65 -2.67
N ASP A 84 -2.13 16.72 -3.40
CA ASP A 84 -2.36 16.81 -4.85
C ASP A 84 -1.72 15.63 -5.61
N ALA A 85 -0.50 15.27 -5.22
CA ALA A 85 0.16 14.10 -5.79
C ALA A 85 -0.56 12.79 -5.47
N CYS A 86 -1.07 12.62 -4.23
CA CYS A 86 -1.90 11.45 -3.89
C CYS A 86 -3.17 11.37 -4.75
N VAL A 87 -3.85 12.51 -4.99
CA VAL A 87 -5.07 12.54 -5.81
C VAL A 87 -4.77 12.17 -7.26
N ARG A 88 -3.67 12.66 -7.84
CA ARG A 88 -3.26 12.31 -9.22
C ARG A 88 -2.84 10.85 -9.37
N GLU A 89 -2.30 10.25 -8.32
CA GLU A 89 -1.88 8.85 -8.30
C GLU A 89 -3.04 7.89 -8.01
N PHE A 90 -4.22 8.40 -7.61
CA PHE A 90 -5.38 7.57 -7.32
C PHE A 90 -5.86 6.86 -8.58
N ARG A 91 -5.76 5.53 -8.57
CA ARG A 91 -6.31 4.65 -9.60
C ARG A 91 -7.44 3.83 -8.98
N SER A 92 -8.64 4.02 -9.51
CA SER A 92 -9.84 3.25 -9.18
C SER A 92 -9.76 1.86 -9.80
#